data_AF-A0A127SVU1-F1
#
_entry.id   AF-A0A127SVU1-F1
#
_cell.length_a   1.000
_cell.length_b   1.000
_cell.length_c   1.000
_cell.angle_alpha   90.00
_cell.angle_beta   90.00
_cell.angle_gamma   90.00
#
_symmetry.space_group_name_H-M   'P 1'
#
loop_
_entity.id
_entity.type
_entity.pdbx_description
1 polymer ?
#
loop_
_entity_poly.entity_id
_entity_poly.type
_entity_poly.pdbx_seq_one_letter_code
_entity_poly.pdbx_strand_id
1 'polypeptide(L)'
;ARVGLAIHDTGSGNSWQYNADERFPMTSTFKVLACGALLARQDVGDEDLSRQVPISQSDLVTYSPVTETWVGQDISLAALCDATLRTSDNTAANKVLEALGGPGSLTAFLRSLGDQTT
;
A
#
# COMPACT_ATOMS: atom_id res chain seq x y z
N ALA A 1 -15.71 8.59 -20.53
CA ALA A 1 -14.68 8.09 -19.58
C ALA A 1 -13.34 8.03 -20.31
N ARG A 2 -12.22 8.15 -19.59
CA ARG A 2 -10.86 7.95 -20.13
C ARG A 2 -10.36 6.56 -19.72
N VAL A 3 -9.58 5.90 -20.57
CA VAL A 3 -8.95 4.61 -20.30
C VAL A 3 -7.45 4.73 -20.59
N GLY A 4 -6.63 4.26 -19.66
CA GLY A 4 -5.18 4.11 -19.81
C GLY A 4 -4.78 2.65 -19.65
N LEU A 5 -3.78 2.20 -20.41
CA LEU A 5 -3.23 0.86 -20.37
C LEU A 5 -1.71 0.92 -20.53
N ALA A 6 -0.99 0.15 -19.71
CA ALA A 6 0.42 -0.14 -19.88
C ALA A 6 0.64 -1.65 -19.68
N ILE A 7 1.34 -2.27 -20.63
CA ILE A 7 1.71 -3.69 -20.61
C ILE A 7 3.23 -3.73 -20.73
N HIS A 8 3.86 -4.49 -19.84
CA HIS A 8 5.29 -4.73 -19.85
C HIS A 8 5.54 -6.24 -19.86
N ASP A 9 6.16 -6.74 -20.93
CA ASP A 9 6.60 -8.12 -21.03
C ASP A 9 8.01 -8.24 -20.46
N THR A 10 8.14 -8.87 -19.30
CA THR A 10 9.41 -9.04 -18.60
C THR A 10 10.35 -10.08 -19.24
N GLY A 11 9.84 -10.93 -20.15
CA GLY A 11 10.65 -11.91 -20.88
C GLY A 11 11.40 -11.30 -22.06
N SER A 12 10.72 -10.42 -22.82
CA SER A 12 11.32 -9.74 -23.98
C SER A 12 11.80 -8.31 -23.69
N GLY A 13 11.32 -7.69 -22.60
CA GLY A 13 11.51 -6.27 -22.31
C GLY A 13 10.59 -5.34 -23.11
N ASN A 14 9.74 -5.88 -23.99
CA ASN A 14 8.82 -5.08 -24.79
C ASN A 14 7.72 -4.44 -23.95
N SER A 15 7.23 -3.29 -24.39
CA SER A 15 6.11 -2.59 -23.75
C SER A 15 5.07 -2.11 -24.76
N TRP A 16 3.81 -2.13 -24.35
CA TRP A 16 2.70 -1.55 -25.10
C TRP A 16 1.89 -0.61 -24.22
N GLN A 17 1.52 0.55 -24.75
CA GLN A 17 0.91 1.64 -23.96
C GLN A 17 -0.21 2.34 -24.73
N TYR A 18 -1.24 2.77 -24.01
CA TYR A 18 -2.34 3.61 -24.50
C TYR A 18 -2.75 4.59 -23.40
N ASN A 19 -2.63 5.90 -23.64
CA ASN A 19 -2.83 6.97 -22.64
C ASN A 19 -2.09 6.71 -21.30
N ALA A 20 -0.92 6.08 -21.33
CA ALA A 20 -0.21 5.61 -20.14
C ALA A 20 0.37 6.75 -19.28
N ASP A 21 0.65 7.91 -19.88
CA ASP A 21 1.19 9.09 -19.20
C ASP A 21 0.10 10.01 -18.62
N GLU A 22 -1.18 9.69 -18.85
CA GLU A 22 -2.27 10.45 -18.25
C GLU A 22 -2.44 10.10 -16.77
N ARG A 23 -2.83 11.09 -15.96
CA ARG A 23 -3.11 10.87 -14.54
C ARG A 23 -4.49 10.23 -14.33
N PHE A 24 -4.51 9.21 -13.48
CA PHE A 24 -5.70 8.51 -13.00
C PHE A 24 -5.66 8.40 -11.47
N PRO A 25 -6.82 8.46 -10.77
CA PRO A 25 -6.86 8.16 -9.34
C PRO A 25 -6.40 6.73 -9.08
N MET A 26 -5.42 6.53 -8.20
CA MET A 26 -4.96 5.19 -7.81
C MET A 26 -6.07 4.37 -7.16
N THR A 27 -6.90 5.00 -6.33
CA THR A 27 -7.82 4.29 -5.43
C THR A 27 -7.03 3.23 -4.65
N SER A 28 -7.53 2.00 -4.49
CA SER A 28 -6.84 0.97 -3.70
C SER A 28 -5.54 0.42 -4.33
N THR A 29 -5.14 0.81 -5.54
CA THR A 29 -3.87 0.33 -6.13
C THR A 29 -2.63 0.83 -5.37
N PHE A 30 -2.72 1.93 -4.62
CA PHE A 30 -1.59 2.41 -3.79
C PHE A 30 -1.19 1.40 -2.70
N LYS A 31 -2.09 0.49 -2.29
CA LYS A 31 -1.87 -0.45 -1.18
C LYS A 31 -0.71 -1.40 -1.45
N VAL A 32 -0.50 -1.76 -2.72
CA VAL A 32 0.67 -2.53 -3.17
C VAL A 32 1.96 -1.75 -2.92
N LEU A 33 1.96 -0.45 -3.21
CA LEU A 33 3.12 0.43 -3.01
C LEU A 33 3.41 0.63 -1.51
N ALA A 34 2.36 0.78 -0.69
CA ALA A 34 2.50 0.92 0.76
C ALA A 34 3.14 -0.33 1.39
N CYS A 35 2.63 -1.53 1.07
CA CYS A 35 3.24 -2.76 1.57
C CYS A 35 4.64 -3.02 1.01
N GLY A 36 4.90 -2.65 -0.25
CA GLY A 36 6.25 -2.67 -0.83
C GLY A 36 7.23 -1.75 -0.10
N ALA A 37 6.81 -0.54 0.26
CA ALA A 37 7.62 0.40 1.05
C ALA A 37 7.94 -0.16 2.45
N LEU A 38 6.99 -0.86 3.05
CA LEU A 38 7.17 -1.48 4.36
C LEU A 38 8.16 -2.64 4.32
N LEU A 39 8.07 -3.49 3.29
CA LEU A 39 9.05 -4.55 3.02
C LEU A 39 10.46 -3.96 2.83
N ALA A 40 10.58 -2.90 2.02
CA ALA A 40 11.86 -2.24 1.79
C ALA A 40 12.49 -1.67 3.08
N ARG A 41 11.68 -1.15 4.02
CA ARG A 41 12.16 -0.74 5.35
C ARG A 41 12.64 -1.92 6.19
N GLN A 42 11.94 -3.04 6.14
CA GLN A 42 12.38 -4.25 6.82
C GLN A 42 13.72 -4.75 6.30
N ASP A 43 13.93 -4.74 4.99
CA ASP A 43 15.17 -5.20 4.37
C ASP A 43 16.41 -4.42 4.84
N VAL A 44 16.24 -3.14 5.20
CA VAL A 44 17.31 -2.28 5.73
C VAL A 44 17.30 -2.13 7.25
N GLY A 45 16.37 -2.79 7.95
CA GLY A 45 16.26 -2.77 9.41
C GLY A 45 15.58 -1.53 10.02
N ASP A 46 14.93 -0.70 9.20
CA ASP A 46 14.22 0.50 9.64
C ASP A 46 12.78 0.23 10.12
N GLU A 47 12.29 -1.00 9.93
CA GLU A 47 10.98 -1.45 10.40
C GLU A 47 10.98 -2.97 10.62
N ASP A 48 10.09 -3.47 11.48
CA ASP A 48 9.87 -4.91 11.69
C ASP A 48 8.43 -5.27 11.34
N LEU A 49 8.21 -6.15 10.37
CA LEU A 49 6.85 -6.57 10.00
C LEU A 49 6.12 -7.34 11.10
N SER A 50 6.85 -7.89 12.07
CA SER A 50 6.29 -8.54 13.26
C SER A 50 5.86 -7.54 14.34
N ARG A 51 6.25 -6.26 14.21
CA ARG A 51 5.83 -5.19 15.11
C ARG A 51 4.31 -5.13 15.18
N GLN A 52 3.80 -5.16 16.40
CA GLN A 52 2.38 -5.13 16.67
C GLN A 52 1.88 -3.69 16.72
N VAL A 53 0.70 -3.43 16.16
CA VAL A 53 -0.02 -2.16 16.28
C VAL A 53 -1.44 -2.40 16.77
N PRO A 54 -1.93 -1.57 17.70
CA PRO A 54 -3.28 -1.72 18.23
C PRO A 54 -4.32 -1.30 17.18
N ILE A 55 -5.42 -2.06 17.11
CA ILE A 55 -6.62 -1.70 16.35
C ILE A 55 -7.69 -1.23 17.33
N SER A 56 -8.02 0.05 17.28
CA SER A 56 -9.07 0.67 18.09
C SER A 56 -10.36 0.87 17.29
N GLN A 57 -11.48 1.01 17.99
CA GLN A 57 -12.77 1.32 17.36
C GLN A 57 -12.72 2.63 16.55
N SER A 58 -11.94 3.62 17.01
CA SER A 58 -11.77 4.91 16.34
C SER A 58 -10.94 4.84 15.05
N ASP A 59 -10.21 3.75 14.83
CA ASP A 59 -9.45 3.56 13.58
C ASP A 59 -10.35 3.11 12.43
N LEU A 60 -11.51 2.50 12.75
CA LEU A 60 -12.37 1.89 11.74
C LEU A 60 -12.95 2.93 10.78
N VAL A 61 -12.64 2.73 9.51
CA VAL A 61 -13.22 3.48 8.39
C VAL A 61 -14.10 2.58 7.52
N THR A 62 -14.87 3.17 6.61
CA THR A 62 -15.74 2.44 5.67
C THR A 62 -14.96 1.34 4.94
N TYR A 63 -15.56 0.16 4.83
CA TYR A 63 -14.98 -1.02 4.18
C TYR A 63 -13.68 -1.51 4.84
N SER A 64 -13.86 -2.11 6.02
CA SER A 64 -12.79 -2.66 6.87
C SER A 64 -13.15 -4.08 7.33
N PRO A 65 -13.45 -5.00 6.39
CA PRO A 65 -14.09 -6.29 6.69
C PRO A 65 -13.22 -7.25 7.53
N VAL A 66 -11.92 -6.99 7.63
CA VAL A 66 -11.01 -7.81 8.44
C VAL A 66 -10.77 -7.12 9.77
N THR A 67 -10.35 -5.86 9.73
CA THR A 67 -9.97 -5.10 10.93
C THR A 67 -11.14 -4.76 11.84
N GLU A 68 -12.38 -4.73 11.34
CA GLU A 68 -13.57 -4.60 12.19
C GLU A 68 -13.72 -5.76 13.18
N THR A 69 -13.15 -6.93 12.87
CA THR A 69 -13.13 -8.10 13.77
C THR A 69 -11.92 -8.13 14.70
N TRP A 70 -10.97 -7.21 14.53
CA TRP A 70 -9.71 -7.13 15.28
C TRP A 70 -9.68 -5.99 16.31
N VAL A 71 -10.81 -5.29 16.51
CA VAL A 71 -10.88 -4.21 17.51
C VAL A 71 -10.49 -4.72 18.91
N GLY A 72 -9.60 -4.00 19.57
CA GLY A 72 -9.04 -4.35 20.88
C GLY A 72 -7.86 -5.31 20.83
N GLN A 73 -7.40 -5.70 19.63
CA GLN A 73 -6.24 -6.57 19.44
C GLN A 73 -5.03 -5.77 18.95
N ASP A 74 -3.87 -6.33 19.24
CA ASP A 74 -2.58 -5.94 18.68
C ASP A 74 -2.30 -6.83 17.47
N ILE A 75 -2.09 -6.22 16.30
CA ILE A 75 -1.97 -6.92 15.02
C ILE A 75 -0.63 -6.57 14.37
N SER A 76 0.05 -7.56 13.80
CA SER A 76 1.32 -7.34 13.11
C SER A 76 1.14 -6.55 11.83
N LEU A 77 2.15 -5.75 11.46
CA LEU A 77 2.13 -5.05 10.17
C LEU A 77 2.06 -6.03 8.98
N ALA A 78 2.67 -7.21 9.10
CA ALA A 78 2.52 -8.29 8.12
C ALA A 78 1.05 -8.68 7.90
N ALA A 79 0.29 -8.88 8.98
CA ALA A 79 -1.12 -9.25 8.90
C ALA A 79 -1.98 -8.11 8.35
N LEU A 80 -1.65 -6.86 8.64
CA LEU A 80 -2.32 -5.69 8.05
C LEU A 80 -2.04 -5.57 6.55
N CYS A 81 -0.81 -5.85 6.11
CA CYS A 81 -0.50 -5.92 4.69
C CYS A 81 -1.25 -7.06 3.98
N ASP A 82 -1.33 -8.24 4.58
CA ASP A 82 -2.12 -9.35 4.03
C ASP A 82 -3.60 -8.97 3.91
N ALA A 83 -4.19 -8.41 4.97
CA ALA A 83 -5.58 -7.95 4.98
C ALA A 83 -5.85 -6.90 3.89
N THR A 84 -5.04 -5.84 3.83
CA THR A 84 -5.28 -4.74 2.88
C THR A 84 -5.06 -5.17 1.42
N LEU A 85 -4.14 -6.08 1.14
CA LEU A 85 -3.90 -6.55 -0.23
C LEU A 85 -4.94 -7.56 -0.70
N ARG A 86 -5.41 -8.46 0.18
CA ARG A 86 -6.38 -9.50 -0.20
C ARG A 86 -7.81 -8.99 -0.24
N THR A 87 -8.17 -8.10 0.67
CA THR A 87 -9.57 -7.66 0.84
C THR A 87 -9.76 -6.19 0.59
N SER A 88 -8.69 -5.42 0.33
CA SER A 88 -8.77 -3.97 0.22
C SER A 88 -9.28 -3.31 1.50
N ASP A 89 -9.05 -3.91 2.66
CA ASP A 89 -9.38 -3.34 3.97
C ASP A 89 -8.74 -1.95 4.15
N ASN A 90 -9.57 -0.93 4.39
CA ASN A 90 -9.13 0.46 4.43
C ASN A 90 -8.48 0.86 5.75
N THR A 91 -8.92 0.31 6.88
CA THR A 91 -8.27 0.57 8.17
C THR A 91 -6.88 -0.07 8.20
N ALA A 92 -6.74 -1.28 7.65
CA ALA A 92 -5.44 -1.92 7.49
C ALA A 92 -4.49 -1.07 6.62
N ALA A 93 -4.98 -0.50 5.51
CA ALA A 93 -4.20 0.40 4.67
C ALA A 93 -3.74 1.65 5.44
N ASN A 94 -4.62 2.24 6.25
CA ASN A 94 -4.31 3.40 7.06
C ASN A 94 -3.24 3.09 8.12
N LYS A 95 -3.32 1.92 8.78
CA LYS A 95 -2.31 1.48 9.75
C LYS A 95 -0.94 1.23 9.11
N VAL A 96 -0.91 0.65 7.90
CA VAL A 96 0.33 0.51 7.14
C VAL A 96 0.90 1.87 6.75
N LEU A 97 0.06 2.81 6.27
CA LEU A 97 0.51 4.17 5.98
C LEU A 97 1.01 4.89 7.23
N GLU A 98 0.34 4.75 8.37
CA GLU A 98 0.75 5.33 9.65
C GLU A 98 2.15 4.83 10.06
N ALA A 99 2.41 3.52 9.97
CA ALA A 99 3.72 2.92 10.20
C ALA A 99 4.80 3.49 9.27
N LEU A 100 4.45 3.84 8.03
CA LEU A 100 5.36 4.50 7.10
C LEU A 100 5.62 5.98 7.43
N GLY A 101 4.83 6.62 8.28
CA GLY A 101 4.85 8.07 8.50
C GLY A 101 3.92 8.84 7.54
N GLY A 102 2.90 8.17 7.01
CA GLY A 102 1.82 8.74 6.22
C GLY A 102 2.10 8.81 4.70
N PRO A 103 1.18 9.42 3.94
CA PRO A 103 1.26 9.48 2.47
C PRO A 103 2.53 10.15 1.95
N GLY A 104 3.03 11.18 2.64
CA GLY A 104 4.25 11.88 2.25
C GLY A 104 5.48 10.97 2.23
N SER A 105 5.59 10.06 3.21
CA SER A 105 6.67 9.07 3.25
C SER A 105 6.55 8.04 2.13
N LEU A 106 5.34 7.62 1.78
CA LEU A 106 5.12 6.73 0.63
C LEU A 106 5.53 7.43 -0.68
N THR A 107 5.13 8.69 -0.89
CA THR A 107 5.56 9.46 -2.06
C THR A 107 7.08 9.62 -2.10
N ALA A 108 7.72 9.93 -0.97
CA ALA A 108 9.18 10.03 -0.89
C ALA A 108 9.88 8.71 -1.25
N PHE A 109 9.35 7.59 -0.76
CA PHE A 109 9.83 6.25 -1.14
C PHE A 109 9.72 6.02 -2.65
N LEU A 110 8.58 6.34 -3.28
CA LEU A 110 8.42 6.19 -4.73
C LEU A 110 9.40 7.07 -5.52
N ARG A 111 9.65 8.31 -5.08
CA ARG A 111 10.67 9.19 -5.68
C ARG A 111 12.07 8.58 -5.57
N SER A 112 12.38 7.88 -4.48
CA SER A 112 13.67 7.20 -4.31
C SER A 112 13.88 6.03 -5.29
N LEU A 113 12.78 5.44 -5.80
CA LEU A 113 12.80 4.38 -6.82
C LEU A 113 12.82 4.94 -8.25
N GLY A 114 12.82 6.27 -8.42
CA GLY A 114 12.80 6.94 -9.72
C GLY A 114 11.40 7.25 -10.27
N ASP A 115 10.32 6.88 -9.58
CA ASP A 115 8.95 7.27 -9.98
C ASP A 115 8.75 8.76 -9.69
N GLN A 116 8.55 9.57 -10.74
CA GLN A 116 8.32 11.02 -10.63
C GLN A 116 6.84 11.43 -10.77
N THR A 117 5.95 10.47 -10.96
CA THR A 117 4.55 10.72 -11.33
C THR A 117 3.60 10.43 -10.18
N THR A 118 3.69 9.25 -9.58
CA THR A 118 2.81 8.76 -8.52
C THR A 118 2.90 9.63 -7.27
#